data_AF-A0A1F6Y077-F1
#
_entry.id   AF-A0A1F6Y077-F1
#
_cell.length_a   1.000
_cell.length_b   1.000
_cell.length_c   1.000
_cell.angle_alpha   90.00
_cell.angle_beta   90.00
_cell.angle_gamma   90.00
#
_symmetry.space_group_name_H-M   'P 1'
#
loop_
_entity.id
_entity.type
_entity.pdbx_description
1 polymer ?
#
loop_
_entity_poly.entity_id
_entity_poly.type
_entity_poly.pdbx_seq_one_letter_code
_entity_poly.pdbx_strand_id
1 'polypeptide(L)'
;MEEKLKQYQDIKIKLSPEELLAKKKEYLEFIRGLRFDYIEEFPLERLLPGMPNYHKYKCRTNFFNGVFTTIEYLKRIKLINSSETKEECEEFLKFCDTIRGTKRFYTQVDIDKANKVLDVLIKELS
;
A
#
# COMPACT_ATOMS: atom_id res chain seq x y z
N MET A 1 -14.33 -17.33 -14.75
CA MET A 1 -14.53 -16.03 -14.07
C MET A 1 -13.22 -15.22 -13.95
N GLU A 2 -12.08 -15.76 -14.40
CA GLU A 2 -10.77 -15.08 -14.38
C GLU A 2 -10.52 -14.15 -15.59
N GLU A 3 -11.14 -14.42 -16.73
CA GLU A 3 -10.92 -13.62 -17.96
C GLU A 3 -11.45 -12.18 -17.88
N LYS A 4 -12.52 -11.93 -17.11
CA LYS A 4 -13.12 -10.59 -17.01
C LYS A 4 -12.34 -9.62 -16.13
N LEU A 5 -11.45 -10.11 -15.26
CA LEU A 5 -10.61 -9.28 -14.39
C LEU A 5 -9.36 -8.74 -15.11
N LYS A 6 -8.88 -9.43 -16.15
CA LYS A 6 -7.71 -9.00 -16.94
C LYS A 6 -8.00 -7.78 -17.84
N GLN A 7 -9.24 -7.54 -18.23
CA GLN A 7 -9.59 -6.43 -19.13
C GLN A 7 -9.41 -5.03 -18.51
N TYR A 8 -9.36 -4.90 -17.19
CA TYR A 8 -9.16 -3.60 -16.52
C TYR A 8 -7.68 -3.24 -16.28
N GLN A 9 -6.74 -4.13 -16.57
CA GLN A 9 -5.33 -3.93 -16.23
C GLN A 9 -4.55 -3.04 -17.21
N ASP A 10 -5.11 -2.75 -18.40
CA ASP A 10 -4.37 -2.06 -19.49
C ASP A 10 -4.83 -0.62 -19.79
N ILE A 11 -5.64 0.00 -18.94
CA ILE A 11 -5.94 1.43 -19.09
C ILE A 11 -4.69 2.22 -18.69
N LYS A 12 -3.88 2.59 -19.69
CA LYS A 12 -2.76 3.53 -19.51
C LYS A 12 -3.31 4.90 -19.19
N ILE A 13 -3.27 5.27 -17.91
CA ILE A 13 -3.57 6.63 -17.48
C ILE A 13 -2.44 7.52 -17.97
N LYS A 14 -2.71 8.33 -19.00
CA LYS A 14 -1.76 9.31 -19.52
C LYS A 14 -2.03 10.65 -18.85
N LEU A 15 -1.24 10.96 -17.83
CA LEU A 15 -1.28 12.25 -17.15
C LEU A 15 -0.31 13.23 -17.81
N SER A 16 -0.67 14.51 -17.82
CA SER A 16 0.26 15.60 -18.14
C SER A 16 1.37 15.72 -17.08
N PRO A 17 2.50 16.38 -17.39
CA PRO A 17 3.57 16.61 -16.42
C PRO A 17 3.10 17.33 -15.15
N GLU A 18 2.18 18.29 -15.27
CA GLU A 18 1.63 19.03 -14.13
C GLU A 18 0.77 18.13 -13.23
N GLU A 19 -0.08 17.30 -13.83
CA GLU A 19 -0.89 16.31 -13.10
C GLU A 19 -0.01 15.26 -12.42
N LEU A 20 1.07 14.80 -13.08
CA LEU A 20 2.03 13.88 -12.47
C LEU A 20 2.71 14.49 -11.25
N LEU A 21 3.09 15.76 -11.33
CA LEU A 21 3.69 16.47 -10.19
C LEU A 21 2.69 16.64 -9.05
N ALA A 22 1.43 16.98 -9.35
CA ALA A 22 0.37 17.06 -8.36
C ALA A 22 0.12 15.69 -7.70
N LYS A 23 0.02 14.61 -8.48
CA LYS A 23 -0.14 13.24 -7.97
C LYS A 23 1.05 12.78 -7.16
N LYS A 24 2.29 13.12 -7.54
CA LYS A 24 3.49 12.83 -6.75
C LYS A 24 3.38 13.44 -5.35
N LYS A 25 2.97 14.70 -5.23
CA LYS A 25 2.79 15.37 -3.92
C LYS A 25 1.66 14.76 -3.09
N GLU A 26 0.49 14.59 -3.70
CA GLU A 26 -0.70 13.98 -3.05
C GLU A 26 -0.37 12.59 -2.48
N TYR A 27 0.26 11.74 -3.27
CA TYR A 27 0.59 10.39 -2.84
C TYR A 27 1.75 10.36 -1.85
N LEU A 28 2.73 11.26 -1.94
CA LEU A 28 3.78 11.37 -0.94
C LEU A 28 3.18 11.68 0.45
N GLU A 29 2.26 12.63 0.53
CA GLU A 29 1.55 12.96 1.79
C GLU A 29 0.73 11.77 2.30
N PHE A 30 -0.03 11.12 1.41
CA PHE A 30 -0.83 9.95 1.77
C PHE A 30 0.03 8.78 2.31
N ILE A 31 1.15 8.49 1.65
CA ILE A 31 2.08 7.41 2.05
C ILE A 31 2.74 7.74 3.38
N ARG A 32 3.11 9.00 3.63
CA ARG A 32 3.59 9.44 4.95
C ARG A 32 2.54 9.21 6.03
N GLY A 33 1.27 9.50 5.75
CA GLY A 33 0.17 9.19 6.68
C GLY A 33 0.05 7.70 6.99
N LEU A 34 0.09 6.83 5.97
CA LEU A 34 0.13 5.38 6.18
C LEU A 34 1.34 4.94 7.03
N ARG A 35 2.50 5.55 6.80
CA ARG A 35 3.75 5.16 7.48
C ARG A 35 3.80 5.62 8.93
N PHE A 36 3.36 6.83 9.23
CA PHE A 36 3.62 7.49 10.52
C PHE A 36 2.36 7.71 11.38
N ASP A 37 1.17 7.83 10.79
CA ASP A 37 -0.06 8.12 11.55
C ASP A 37 -0.78 6.84 12.02
N TYR A 38 -0.43 5.69 11.44
CA TYR A 38 -0.99 4.40 11.80
C TYR A 38 -0.21 3.74 12.95
N ILE A 39 -0.94 3.13 13.87
CA ILE A 39 -0.44 2.45 15.06
C ILE A 39 0.17 1.10 14.66
N GLU A 40 1.45 0.93 14.96
CA GLU A 40 2.19 -0.32 14.69
C GLU A 40 2.00 -1.36 15.80
N GLU A 41 1.82 -0.89 17.04
CA GLU A 41 1.68 -1.74 18.21
C GLU A 41 0.45 -2.63 18.11
N PHE A 42 0.62 -3.91 18.48
CA PHE A 42 -0.49 -4.82 18.55
C PHE A 42 -1.39 -4.47 19.75
N PRO A 43 -2.71 -4.44 19.53
CA PRO A 43 -3.66 -4.21 20.61
C PRO A 43 -3.58 -5.36 21.62
N LEU A 44 -3.65 -5.03 22.92
CA LEU A 44 -3.66 -6.04 24.00
C LEU A 44 -4.90 -6.95 23.93
N GLU A 45 -6.00 -6.40 23.41
CA GLU A 45 -7.27 -7.09 23.25
C GLU A 45 -7.67 -7.15 21.78
N ARG A 46 -8.63 -8.01 21.47
CA ARG A 46 -9.18 -8.09 20.12
C ARG A 46 -9.84 -6.77 19.73
N LEU A 47 -9.36 -6.18 18.64
CA LEU A 47 -9.93 -4.96 18.06
C LEU A 47 -11.38 -5.17 17.58
N LEU A 48 -12.27 -4.31 18.05
CA LEU A 48 -13.67 -4.24 17.63
C LEU A 48 -13.95 -2.93 16.88
N PRO A 49 -14.87 -2.92 15.91
CA PRO A 49 -15.15 -1.73 15.09
C PRO A 49 -15.50 -0.44 15.83
N GLY A 50 -16.08 -0.56 17.03
CA GLY A 50 -16.45 0.60 17.87
C GLY A 50 -15.32 1.13 18.76
N MET A 51 -14.15 0.48 18.79
CA MET A 51 -13.04 0.91 19.64
C MET A 51 -12.38 2.19 19.09
N PRO A 52 -11.89 3.07 19.97
CA PRO A 52 -11.06 4.21 19.57
C PRO A 52 -9.89 3.75 18.69
N ASN A 53 -9.59 4.53 17.65
CA ASN A 53 -8.49 4.26 16.72
C ASN A 53 -8.57 2.91 15.99
N TYR A 54 -9.69 2.19 16.00
CA TYR A 54 -9.85 0.91 15.30
C TYR A 54 -9.41 0.94 13.82
N HIS A 55 -9.58 2.07 13.14
CA HIS A 55 -9.19 2.25 11.74
C HIS A 55 -7.71 2.62 11.54
N LYS A 56 -6.99 2.95 12.61
CA LYS A 56 -5.59 3.40 12.56
C LYS A 56 -4.58 2.30 12.85
N TYR A 57 -4.99 1.07 13.18
CA TYR A 57 -4.04 -0.02 13.43
C TYR A 57 -3.53 -0.63 12.13
N LYS A 58 -2.20 -0.80 12.02
CA LYS A 58 -1.56 -1.45 10.86
C LYS A 58 -1.87 -2.94 10.76
N CYS A 59 -2.15 -3.60 11.88
CA CYS A 59 -2.50 -5.04 11.89
C CYS A 59 -3.84 -5.38 11.21
N ARG A 60 -4.55 -4.39 10.65
CA ARG A 60 -5.81 -4.60 9.95
C ARG A 60 -5.64 -4.75 8.45
N THR A 61 -6.45 -5.62 7.86
CA THR A 61 -6.52 -5.83 6.40
C THR A 61 -6.69 -4.53 5.61
N ASN A 62 -7.44 -3.55 6.13
CA ASN A 62 -7.65 -2.27 5.44
C ASN A 62 -6.35 -1.48 5.26
N PHE A 63 -5.42 -1.55 6.22
CA PHE A 63 -4.11 -0.90 6.09
C PHE A 63 -3.33 -1.51 4.92
N PHE A 64 -3.19 -2.83 4.88
CA PHE A 64 -2.51 -3.55 3.78
C PHE A 64 -3.18 -3.32 2.43
N ASN A 65 -4.52 -3.29 2.38
CA ASN A 65 -5.26 -2.95 1.16
C ASN A 65 -4.93 -1.53 0.69
N GLY A 66 -4.81 -0.56 1.61
CA GLY A 66 -4.40 0.81 1.29
C GLY A 66 -3.00 0.87 0.67
N VAL A 67 -2.03 0.17 1.27
CA VAL A 67 -0.66 0.08 0.71
C VAL A 67 -0.68 -0.59 -0.68
N PHE A 68 -1.42 -1.69 -0.83
CA PHE A 68 -1.56 -2.42 -2.09
C PHE A 68 -2.13 -1.54 -3.21
N THR A 69 -3.24 -0.85 -2.96
CA THR A 69 -3.90 -0.01 -3.98
C THR A 69 -3.04 1.19 -4.35
N THR A 70 -2.32 1.76 -3.40
CA THR A 70 -1.36 2.83 -3.66
C THR A 70 -0.24 2.38 -4.60
N ILE A 71 0.38 1.22 -4.33
CA ILE A 71 1.45 0.69 -5.20
C ILE A 71 0.91 0.46 -6.62
N GLU A 72 -0.23 -0.23 -6.75
CA GLU A 72 -0.87 -0.50 -8.04
C GLU A 72 -1.15 0.79 -8.82
N TYR A 73 -1.65 1.82 -8.15
CA TYR A 73 -1.92 3.10 -8.78
C TYR A 73 -0.62 3.79 -9.27
N LEU A 74 0.38 3.90 -8.39
CA LEU A 74 1.68 4.52 -8.73
C LEU A 74 2.38 3.81 -9.89
N LYS A 75 2.29 2.48 -9.96
CA LYS A 75 2.77 1.70 -11.11
C LYS A 75 2.04 2.07 -12.40
N ARG A 76 0.71 2.16 -12.37
CA ARG A 76 -0.12 2.50 -13.54
C ARG A 76 0.18 3.88 -14.11
N ILE A 77 0.43 4.87 -13.24
CA ILE A 77 0.81 6.24 -13.64
C ILE A 77 2.31 6.44 -13.82
N LYS A 78 3.12 5.37 -13.66
CA LYS A 78 4.58 5.36 -13.86
C LYS A 78 5.34 6.37 -12.97
N LEU A 79 4.95 6.50 -11.71
CA LEU A 79 5.69 7.33 -10.74
C LEU A 79 6.82 6.60 -10.01
N ILE A 80 6.94 5.28 -10.19
CA ILE A 80 8.03 4.47 -9.64
C ILE A 80 9.04 4.21 -10.75
N ASN A 81 10.24 4.78 -10.63
CA ASN A 81 11.28 4.71 -11.65
C ASN A 81 12.42 3.78 -11.27
N SER A 82 12.88 3.83 -10.01
CA SER A 82 13.96 3.00 -9.49
C SER A 82 13.67 1.50 -9.63
N SER A 83 14.67 0.73 -10.02
CA SER A 83 14.58 -0.74 -10.08
C SER A 83 14.42 -1.34 -8.69
N GLU A 84 15.17 -0.84 -7.70
CA GLU A 84 15.09 -1.28 -6.31
C GLU A 84 13.67 -1.05 -5.75
N THR A 85 13.11 0.14 -5.92
CA THR A 85 11.76 0.45 -5.46
C THR A 85 10.70 -0.42 -6.13
N LYS A 86 10.88 -0.76 -7.42
CA LYS A 86 9.98 -1.68 -8.14
C LYS A 86 10.05 -3.09 -7.58
N GLU A 87 11.24 -3.60 -7.29
CA GLU A 87 11.43 -4.93 -6.71
C GLU A 87 10.74 -5.04 -5.35
N GLU A 88 10.96 -4.08 -4.46
CA GLU A 88 10.31 -4.03 -3.13
C GLU A 88 8.79 -3.95 -3.24
N CYS A 89 8.27 -3.16 -4.19
CA CYS A 89 6.84 -3.11 -4.47
C CYS A 89 6.29 -4.45 -4.98
N GLU A 90 6.98 -5.10 -5.92
CA GLU A 90 6.61 -6.42 -6.45
C GLU A 90 6.61 -7.49 -5.36
N GLU A 91 7.61 -7.50 -4.47
CA GLU A 91 7.65 -8.41 -3.33
C GLU A 91 6.47 -8.21 -2.39
N PHE A 92 6.14 -6.95 -2.08
CA PHE A 92 4.98 -6.63 -1.24
C PHE A 92 3.65 -7.05 -1.90
N LEU A 93 3.47 -6.79 -3.21
CA LEU A 93 2.27 -7.20 -3.93
C LEU A 93 2.10 -8.73 -3.94
N LYS A 94 3.18 -9.47 -4.21
CA LYS A 94 3.18 -10.94 -4.14
C LYS A 94 2.83 -11.43 -2.73
N PHE A 95 3.40 -10.80 -1.71
CA PHE A 95 3.05 -11.08 -0.32
C PHE A 95 1.54 -10.86 -0.08
N CYS A 96 0.96 -9.74 -0.52
CA CYS A 96 -0.47 -9.48 -0.41
C CYS A 96 -1.34 -10.55 -1.09
N ASP A 97 -0.90 -11.10 -2.23
CA ASP A 97 -1.61 -12.18 -2.89
C ASP A 97 -1.56 -13.50 -2.11
N THR A 98 -0.47 -13.79 -1.40
CA THR A 98 -0.38 -15.01 -0.55
C THR A 98 -1.32 -15.00 0.66
N ILE A 99 -1.74 -13.82 1.10
CA ILE A 99 -2.51 -13.63 2.34
C ILE A 99 -3.97 -13.26 2.06
N ARG A 100 -4.27 -12.80 0.83
CA ARG A 100 -5.62 -12.41 0.42
C ARG A 100 -6.57 -13.60 0.55
N GLY A 101 -7.73 -13.38 1.16
CA GLY A 101 -8.75 -14.41 1.38
C GLY A 101 -8.40 -15.42 2.48
N THR A 102 -7.27 -15.28 3.16
CA THR A 102 -6.92 -16.12 4.32
C THR A 102 -7.57 -15.59 5.60
N LYS A 103 -7.76 -16.49 6.58
CA LYS A 103 -8.24 -16.15 7.93
C LYS A 103 -7.09 -15.84 8.92
N ARG A 104 -5.85 -15.75 8.44
CA ARG A 104 -4.69 -15.56 9.32
C ARG A 104 -4.66 -14.13 9.87
N PHE A 105 -4.14 -13.99 11.09
CA PHE A 105 -3.86 -12.66 11.65
C PHE A 105 -2.53 -12.13 11.11
N TYR A 106 -2.45 -10.81 10.95
CA TYR A 106 -1.21 -10.15 10.61
C TYR A 106 -0.25 -10.17 11.80
N THR A 107 1.03 -10.34 11.50
CA THR A 107 2.12 -10.38 12.48
C THR A 107 3.00 -9.14 12.35
N GLN A 108 3.92 -8.93 13.30
CA GLN A 108 4.87 -7.82 13.22
C GLN A 108 5.69 -7.88 11.93
N VAL A 109 6.12 -9.07 11.51
CA VAL A 109 6.85 -9.30 10.26
C VAL A 109 6.05 -8.82 9.04
N ASP A 110 4.71 -8.97 9.07
CA ASP A 110 3.86 -8.47 7.99
C ASP A 110 3.81 -6.93 7.97
N ILE A 111 3.70 -6.31 9.15
CA ILE A 111 3.74 -4.85 9.30
C ILE A 111 5.11 -4.31 8.85
N ASP A 112 6.19 -4.98 9.18
CA ASP A 112 7.55 -4.59 8.80
C ASP A 112 7.73 -4.61 7.28
N LYS A 113 7.14 -5.59 6.58
CA LYS A 113 7.10 -5.61 5.11
C LYS A 113 6.37 -4.41 4.54
N ALA A 114 5.21 -4.05 5.11
CA ALA A 114 4.47 -2.87 4.71
C ALA A 114 5.25 -1.58 4.98
N ASN A 115 5.91 -1.48 6.13
CA ASN A 115 6.75 -0.32 6.47
C ASN A 115 7.94 -0.17 5.53
N LYS A 116 8.63 -1.27 5.21
CA LYS A 116 9.74 -1.28 4.26
C LYS A 116 9.33 -0.72 2.89
N VAL A 117 8.20 -1.18 2.34
CA VAL A 117 7.73 -0.67 1.04
C VAL A 117 7.30 0.79 1.11
N LEU A 118 6.70 1.23 2.22
CA LEU A 118 6.35 2.64 2.42
C LEU A 118 7.60 3.52 2.51
N ASP A 119 8.66 3.08 3.21
CA ASP A 119 9.89 3.83 3.36
C ASP A 119 10.62 4.05 2.01
N VAL A 120 10.69 3.00 1.17
CA VAL A 120 11.29 3.14 -0.17
C VAL A 120 10.44 4.02 -1.09
N LEU A 121 9.11 3.95 -0.99
CA LEU A 121 8.22 4.83 -1.76
C LEU A 121 8.33 6.29 -1.33
N ILE A 122 8.47 6.57 -0.02
CA ILE A 122 8.71 7.93 0.48
C ILE A 122 10.02 8.49 -0.09
N LYS A 123 11.08 7.67 -0.12
CA LYS A 123 12.38 8.06 -0.69
C LYS A 123 12.28 8.33 -2.19
N GLU A 124 11.61 7.47 -2.95
CA GLU A 124 11.39 7.60 -4.39
C GLU A 124 10.57 8.86 -4.75
N LEU A 125 9.56 9.17 -3.94
CA LEU A 125 8.61 10.25 -4.20
C LEU A 125 8.96 11.58 -3.51
N SER A 126 10.02 11.63 -2.71
CA SER A 126 10.58 12.91 -2.22
C SER A 126 11.38 13.62 -3.32
#